data_AF-A0A1R1AHN5-F1
#
_entry.id   AF-A0A1R1AHN5-F1
#
_cell.length_a   1.000
_cell.length_b   1.000
_cell.length_c   1.000
_cell.angle_alpha   90.00
_cell.angle_beta   90.00
_cell.angle_gamma   90.00
#
_symmetry.space_group_name_H-M   'P 1'
#
loop_
_entity.id
_entity.type
_entity.pdbx_description
1 polymer ?
#
loop_
_entity_poly.entity_id
_entity_poly.type
_entity_poly.pdbx_seq_one_letter_code
_entity_poly.pdbx_strand_id
1 'polypeptide(L)'
;MKFIRDYRQFIEVGCTSCNRKHTVQTDNYTISSEGYAFHSPIQCACGHLASTAIKDKRTWTTMKTEKNEMMKRNKATTIKLMLVIGFTIVFFAGEMFYLLSKNEAEQKSAQHDAEKESSSLIVVQTQENF
;
A
#
# COMPACT_ATOMS: atom_id res chain seq x y z
N MET A 1 4.85 21.94 -30.35
CA MET A 1 5.56 20.70 -29.95
C MET A 1 4.58 19.53 -29.96
N LYS A 2 5.08 18.29 -30.00
CA LYS A 2 4.29 17.06 -29.84
C LYS A 2 4.56 16.46 -28.47
N PHE A 3 3.51 16.10 -27.72
CA PHE A 3 3.66 15.38 -26.47
C PHE A 3 4.22 13.96 -26.71
N ILE A 4 5.22 13.54 -25.94
CA ILE A 4 5.80 12.20 -26.01
C ILE A 4 5.42 11.40 -24.76
N ARG A 5 5.80 11.89 -23.57
CA ARG A 5 5.61 11.20 -22.29
C ARG A 5 5.47 12.17 -21.14
N ASP A 6 4.72 11.74 -20.13
CA ASP A 6 4.50 12.48 -18.89
C ASP A 6 5.18 11.71 -17.75
N TYR A 7 6.08 12.38 -17.03
CA TYR A 7 6.70 11.88 -15.81
C TYR A 7 6.21 12.75 -14.63
N ARG A 8 6.22 12.21 -13.41
CA ARG A 8 5.69 12.91 -12.22
C ARG A 8 6.20 14.33 -12.00
N GLN A 9 7.40 14.66 -12.46
CA GLN A 9 8.07 15.95 -12.23
C GLN A 9 8.35 16.74 -13.52
N PHE A 10 8.17 16.13 -14.69
CA PHE A 10 8.45 16.76 -15.97
C PHE A 10 7.76 16.02 -17.12
N ILE A 11 7.55 16.71 -18.23
CA ILE A 11 7.07 16.12 -19.47
C ILE A 11 8.17 16.12 -20.53
N GLU A 12 8.15 15.12 -21.38
CA GLU A 12 9.01 14.99 -22.56
C GLU A 12 8.18 15.37 -23.79
N VAL A 13 8.67 16.36 -24.54
CA VAL A 13 8.00 16.90 -25.72
C VAL A 13 8.97 16.92 -26.90
N GLY A 14 8.48 16.59 -28.09
CA GLY A 14 9.24 16.56 -29.33
C GLY A 14 8.99 17.79 -30.19
N CYS A 15 10.04 18.33 -30.79
CA CYS A 15 9.92 19.30 -31.86
C CYS A 15 9.31 18.65 -33.11
N THR A 16 8.24 19.22 -33.64
CA THR A 16 7.56 18.71 -34.85
C THR A 16 8.40 18.88 -36.12
N SER A 17 9.38 19.79 -36.12
CA SER A 17 10.21 20.06 -37.31
C SER A 17 11.47 19.20 -37.36
N CYS A 18 12.14 18.96 -36.23
CA CYS A 18 13.42 18.23 -36.20
C CYS A 18 13.41 16.97 -35.33
N ASN A 19 12.28 16.63 -34.72
CA ASN A 19 12.11 15.49 -33.81
C ASN A 19 13.05 15.46 -32.59
N ARG A 20 13.82 16.52 -32.33
CA ARG A 20 14.58 16.66 -31.08
C ARG A 20 13.64 16.76 -29.90
N LYS A 21 14.08 16.18 -28.79
CA LYS A 21 13.31 16.10 -27.56
C LYS A 21 13.71 17.19 -26.59
N HIS A 22 12.74 17.66 -25.82
CA HIS A 22 12.86 18.67 -24.80
C HIS A 22 12.13 18.21 -23.55
N THR A 23 12.67 18.57 -22.39
CA THR A 23 12.06 18.31 -21.08
C THR A 23 11.50 19.60 -20.51
N VAL A 24 10.28 19.57 -19.99
CA VAL A 24 9.62 20.72 -19.36
C VAL A 24 9.20 20.32 -17.96
N GLN A 25 9.68 21.03 -16.95
CA GLN A 25 9.31 20.76 -15.55
C GLN A 25 7.85 21.11 -15.27
N THR A 26 7.24 20.42 -14.30
CA THR A 26 5.82 20.60 -13.92
C THR A 26 5.46 22.04 -13.58
N ASP A 27 6.39 22.81 -13.02
CA ASP A 27 6.14 24.21 -12.65
C ASP A 27 6.07 25.16 -13.85
N ASN A 28 6.47 24.70 -15.04
CA ASN A 28 6.58 25.53 -16.26
C ASN A 28 5.50 25.22 -17.31
N TYR A 29 4.45 24.48 -16.94
CA TYR A 29 3.33 24.21 -17.84
C TYR A 29 1.99 24.06 -17.12
N THR A 30 0.91 24.31 -17.87
CA THR A 30 -0.47 24.08 -17.45
C THR A 30 -1.10 23.01 -18.34
N ILE A 31 -1.84 22.08 -17.75
CA ILE A 31 -2.51 20.99 -18.47
C ILE A 31 -3.89 21.47 -18.93
N SER A 32 -4.21 21.26 -20.22
CA SER A 32 -5.52 21.53 -20.82
C SER A 32 -6.08 20.28 -21.50
N SER A 33 -7.35 20.34 -21.92
CA SER A 33 -8.00 19.26 -22.68
C SER A 33 -7.32 18.98 -24.03
N GLU A 34 -6.63 19.97 -24.60
CA GLU A 34 -5.95 19.88 -25.89
C GLU A 34 -4.47 19.46 -25.76
N GLY A 35 -3.89 19.55 -24.56
CA GLY A 35 -2.53 19.13 -24.27
C GLY A 35 -1.87 19.89 -23.13
N TYR A 36 -0.68 20.42 -23.37
CA TYR A 36 0.14 21.12 -22.38
C TYR A 36 0.49 22.52 -22.90
N ALA A 37 0.18 23.56 -22.14
CA ALA A 37 0.53 24.94 -22.43
C ALA A 37 1.73 25.35 -21.58
N PHE A 38 2.81 25.80 -22.21
CA PHE A 38 4.03 26.21 -21.50
C PHE A 38 3.92 27.66 -21.04
N HIS A 39 4.38 27.95 -19.83
CA HIS A 39 4.43 29.34 -19.33
C HIS A 39 5.47 30.16 -20.10
N SER A 40 6.58 29.53 -20.48
CA SER A 40 7.62 30.09 -21.35
C SER A 40 7.71 29.31 -22.66
N PRO A 41 7.76 29.98 -23.83
CA PRO A 41 7.93 29.29 -25.11
C PRO A 41 9.25 28.53 -25.17
N ILE A 42 9.21 27.30 -25.71
CA ILE A 42 10.41 26.48 -25.88
C ILE A 42 11.00 26.80 -27.25
N GLN A 43 12.25 27.30 -27.25
CA GLN A 43 13.04 27.48 -28.46
C GLN A 43 13.83 26.21 -28.75
N CYS A 44 13.52 25.56 -29.86
CA CYS A 44 14.30 24.43 -30.35
C CYS A 44 15.55 24.94 -31.06
N ALA A 45 16.64 24.17 -30.99
CA ALA A 45 17.89 24.47 -31.70
C ALA A 45 17.73 24.48 -33.24
N CYS A 46 16.63 23.95 -33.79
CA CYS A 46 16.29 24.11 -35.21
C CYS A 46 15.64 25.47 -35.55
N GLY A 47 15.52 26.38 -34.58
CA GLY A 47 14.89 27.69 -34.74
C GLY A 47 13.37 27.69 -34.50
N HIS A 48 12.75 26.52 -34.37
CA HIS A 48 11.30 26.44 -34.11
C HIS A 48 10.97 26.78 -32.66
N LEU A 49 10.05 27.73 -32.46
CA LEU A 49 9.54 28.13 -31.16
C LEU A 49 8.13 27.57 -30.97
N ALA A 50 7.79 27.11 -29.77
CA ALA A 50 6.45 26.62 -29.48
C ALA A 50 6.07 26.83 -28.02
N SER A 51 4.85 27.34 -27.80
CA SER A 51 4.28 27.58 -26.48
C SER A 51 3.31 26.48 -26.03
N THR A 52 3.06 25.48 -26.89
CA THR A 52 2.16 24.37 -26.58
C THR A 52 2.72 23.03 -27.08
N ALA A 53 2.37 21.96 -26.36
CA ALA A 53 2.48 20.58 -26.80
C ALA A 53 1.10 19.96 -26.94
N ILE A 54 0.79 19.51 -28.16
CA ILE A 54 -0.50 18.87 -28.45
C ILE A 54 -0.45 17.41 -28.00
N LYS A 55 -1.46 16.99 -27.24
CA LYS A 55 -1.64 15.59 -26.82
C LYS A 55 -2.37 14.85 -27.93
N ASP A 56 -1.61 14.12 -28.73
CA ASP A 56 -2.15 13.36 -29.86
C ASP A 56 -3.16 12.32 -29.34
N LYS A 57 -4.42 12.35 -29.81
CA LYS A 57 -5.52 11.47 -29.33
C LYS A 57 -5.18 9.98 -29.44
N ARG A 58 -4.20 9.62 -30.29
CA ARG A 58 -3.65 8.26 -30.44
C ARG A 58 -2.85 7.74 -29.24
N THR A 59 -2.38 8.60 -28.34
CA THR A 59 -1.56 8.16 -27.19
C THR A 59 -2.39 7.62 -26.01
N TRP A 60 -3.71 7.84 -26.01
CA TRP A 60 -4.60 7.28 -24.98
C TRP A 60 -4.72 5.75 -25.06
N THR A 61 -4.50 5.14 -26.23
CA THR A 61 -4.50 3.68 -26.37
C THR A 61 -3.20 3.03 -25.94
N THR A 62 -2.05 3.73 -25.95
CA THR A 62 -0.77 3.19 -25.46
C THR A 62 -0.57 3.38 -23.95
N MET A 63 -1.23 4.35 -23.31
CA MET A 63 -1.21 4.49 -21.83
C MET A 63 -1.97 3.37 -21.10
N LYS A 64 -2.85 2.63 -21.78
CA LYS A 64 -3.44 1.40 -21.22
C LYS A 64 -2.43 0.25 -21.13
N THR A 65 -1.34 0.30 -21.90
CA THR A 65 -0.34 -0.77 -21.93
C THR A 65 0.64 -0.67 -20.75
N GLU A 66 0.96 0.54 -20.27
CA GLU A 66 1.84 0.73 -19.10
C GLU A 66 1.15 0.39 -17.76
N LYS A 67 -0.18 0.54 -17.67
CA LYS A 67 -0.94 0.04 -16.51
C LYS A 67 -1.01 -1.49 -16.45
N ASN A 68 -0.63 -2.20 -17.51
CA ASN A 68 -0.68 -3.65 -17.54
C ASN A 68 0.54 -4.31 -16.87
N GLU A 69 1.65 -3.58 -16.69
CA GLU A 69 2.81 -4.12 -15.97
C GLU A 69 2.60 -4.14 -14.44
N MET A 70 1.81 -3.21 -13.89
CA MET A 70 1.45 -3.23 -12.46
C MET A 70 0.28 -4.17 -12.11
N MET A 71 -0.38 -4.77 -13.10
CA MET A 71 -1.56 -5.62 -12.89
C MET A 71 -1.41 -7.04 -13.44
N LYS A 72 -0.18 -7.54 -13.60
CA LYS A 72 0.05 -8.99 -13.71
C LYS A 72 0.05 -9.62 -12.30
N ARG A 73 -1.11 -9.57 -11.62
CA ARG A 73 -1.39 -10.51 -10.51
C ARG A 73 -1.45 -11.90 -11.12
N ASN A 74 -0.30 -12.56 -11.19
CA ASN A 74 -0.23 -13.98 -11.49
C ASN A 74 -1.11 -14.73 -10.48
N LYS A 75 -1.85 -15.74 -10.92
CA LYS A 75 -2.66 -16.60 -10.05
C LYS A 75 -1.86 -17.11 -8.84
N ALA A 76 -0.56 -17.35 -9.03
CA ALA A 76 0.38 -17.73 -7.98
C ALA A 76 0.56 -16.64 -6.89
N THR A 77 0.57 -15.35 -7.24
CA THR A 77 0.73 -14.25 -6.28
C THR A 77 -0.53 -14.08 -5.43
N THR A 78 -1.72 -14.26 -6.01
CA THR A 78 -3.00 -14.23 -5.27
C THR A 78 -3.10 -15.40 -4.29
N ILE A 79 -2.70 -16.61 -4.71
CA ILE A 79 -2.67 -17.79 -3.83
C ILE A 79 -1.69 -17.59 -2.66
N LYS A 80 -0.49 -17.06 -2.93
CA LYS A 80 0.48 -16.74 -1.87
C LYS A 80 -0.09 -15.73 -0.86
N LEU A 81 -0.77 -14.69 -1.34
CA LEU A 81 -1.40 -13.68 -0.47
C LEU A 81 -2.49 -14.30 0.42
N MET A 82 -3.34 -15.15 -0.15
CA MET A 82 -4.40 -15.86 0.60
C MET A 82 -3.82 -16.77 1.69
N LEU A 83 -2.73 -17.49 1.39
CA LEU A 83 -2.06 -18.33 2.39
C LEU A 83 -1.47 -17.51 3.53
N VAL A 84 -0.81 -16.39 3.24
CA VAL A 84 -0.24 -15.50 4.28
C VAL A 84 -1.35 -14.99 5.21
N ILE A 85 -2.48 -14.54 4.66
CA ILE A 85 -3.62 -14.07 5.45
C ILE A 85 -4.16 -15.21 6.33
N GLY A 86 -4.31 -16.42 5.77
CA GLY A 86 -4.76 -17.59 6.52
C GLY A 86 -3.83 -17.95 7.69
N PHE A 87 -2.52 -18.01 7.45
CA PHE A 87 -1.54 -18.29 8.49
C PHE A 87 -1.53 -17.24 9.60
N THR A 88 -1.68 -15.95 9.27
CA THR A 88 -1.76 -14.90 10.29
C THR A 88 -2.97 -15.05 11.20
N ILE A 89 -4.15 -15.40 10.65
CA ILE A 89 -5.37 -15.59 11.45
C ILE A 89 -5.20 -16.77 12.41
N VAL A 90 -4.65 -17.89 11.92
CA VAL A 90 -4.41 -19.09 12.77
C VAL A 90 -3.39 -18.80 13.87
N PHE A 91 -2.34 -18.04 13.57
CA PHE A 91 -1.34 -17.64 14.56
C PHE A 91 -1.97 -16.81 15.70
N PHE A 92 -2.75 -15.78 15.37
CA PHE A 92 -3.44 -14.98 16.39
C PHE A 92 -4.49 -15.79 17.17
N ALA A 93 -5.24 -16.67 16.51
CA ALA A 93 -6.19 -17.53 17.20
C ALA A 93 -5.49 -18.51 18.16
N GLY A 94 -4.33 -19.05 17.77
CA GLY A 94 -3.51 -19.93 18.61
C GLY A 94 -2.96 -19.22 19.84
N GLU A 95 -2.40 -18.02 19.67
CA GLU A 95 -1.93 -17.19 20.79
C GLU A 95 -3.07 -16.83 21.76
N MET A 96 -4.24 -16.47 21.23
CA MET A 96 -5.42 -16.17 22.07
C MET A 96 -5.92 -17.41 22.82
N PHE A 97 -5.90 -18.59 22.19
CA PHE A 97 -6.25 -19.85 22.86
C PHE A 97 -5.22 -20.26 23.92
N TYR A 98 -3.93 -20.06 23.66
CA TYR A 98 -2.87 -20.29 24.63
C TYR A 98 -3.00 -19.37 25.85
N LEU A 99 -3.30 -18.08 25.65
CA LEU A 99 -3.54 -17.14 26.75
C LEU A 99 -4.80 -17.48 27.55
N LEU A 100 -5.89 -17.88 26.88
CA LEU A 100 -7.12 -18.30 27.55
C LEU A 100 -6.90 -19.57 28.39
N SER A 101 -6.27 -20.59 27.82
CA SER A 101 -5.97 -21.84 28.54
C SER A 101 -5.02 -21.63 29.71
N LYS A 102 -4.02 -20.73 29.57
CA LYS A 102 -3.13 -20.36 30.67
C LYS A 102 -3.90 -19.65 31.80
N ASN A 103 -4.78 -18.70 31.46
CA ASN A 103 -5.60 -18.00 32.45
C ASN A 103 -6.59 -18.96 33.15
N GLU A 104 -7.17 -19.94 32.44
CA GLU A 104 -8.00 -20.97 33.05
C GLU A 104 -7.20 -21.91 33.97
N ALA A 105 -5.96 -22.24 33.62
CA ALA A 105 -5.08 -23.04 34.46
C ALA A 105 -4.63 -22.28 35.73
N GLU A 106 -4.37 -20.99 35.61
CA GLU A 106 -4.06 -20.11 36.74
C GLU A 106 -5.29 -19.93 37.65
N GLN A 107 -6.49 -19.77 37.09
CA GLN A 107 -7.74 -19.72 37.87
C GLN A 107 -8.07 -21.04 38.59
N LYS A 108 -7.90 -22.20 37.93
CA LYS A 108 -8.10 -23.50 38.56
C LYS A 108 -7.09 -23.77 39.68
N SER A 109 -5.85 -23.32 39.51
CA SER A 109 -4.82 -23.42 40.56
C SER A 109 -5.16 -22.52 41.75
N ALA A 110 -5.57 -21.26 41.50
CA ALA A 110 -6.00 -20.35 42.55
C ALA A 110 -7.26 -20.83 43.30
N GLN A 111 -8.22 -21.47 42.61
CA GLN A 111 -9.36 -22.11 43.26
C GLN A 111 -8.94 -23.28 44.16
N HIS A 112 -8.01 -24.12 43.69
CA HIS A 112 -7.54 -25.27 44.46
C HIS A 112 -6.71 -24.87 45.69
N ASP A 113 -5.99 -23.74 45.65
CA ASP A 113 -5.29 -23.18 46.81
C ASP A 113 -6.26 -22.50 47.80
N ALA A 114 -7.29 -21.79 47.31
CA ALA A 114 -8.33 -21.22 48.16
C ALA A 114 -9.17 -22.30 48.89
N GLU A 115 -9.42 -23.44 48.24
CA GLU A 115 -10.15 -24.57 48.83
C GLU A 115 -9.32 -25.29 49.91
N LYS A 116 -7.98 -25.32 49.76
CA LYS A 116 -7.07 -25.82 50.80
C LYS A 116 -6.97 -24.89 52.01
N GLU A 117 -6.86 -23.58 51.80
CA GLU A 117 -6.82 -22.61 52.90
C GLU A 117 -8.13 -22.60 53.70
N SER A 118 -9.28 -22.61 53.03
CA SER A 118 -10.59 -22.67 53.70
C SER A 118 -10.81 -23.98 54.47
N SER A 119 -10.38 -25.12 53.91
CA SER A 119 -10.43 -26.41 54.62
C SER A 119 -9.53 -26.44 55.86
N SER A 120 -8.35 -25.81 55.80
CA SER A 120 -7.45 -25.72 56.95
C SER A 120 -7.99 -24.82 58.07
N LEU A 121 -8.71 -23.75 57.72
CA LEU A 121 -9.29 -22.81 58.68
C LEU A 121 -10.46 -23.44 59.47
N ILE A 122 -11.25 -24.29 58.80
CA ILE A 122 -12.37 -25.03 59.43
C ILE A 122 -11.87 -26.07 60.43
N VAL A 123 -10.74 -26.74 60.14
CA VAL A 123 -10.12 -27.73 61.05
C VAL A 123 -9.51 -27.07 62.29
N VAL A 124 -8.95 -25.87 62.17
CA VAL A 124 -8.41 -25.12 63.32
C VAL A 124 -9.53 -24.62 64.25
N GLN A 125 -10.64 -24.12 63.71
CA GLN A 125 -11.78 -23.67 64.54
C GLN A 125 -12.51 -24.82 65.27
N THR A 126 -12.39 -26.06 64.80
CA THR A 126 -12.97 -27.21 65.50
C THR A 126 -12.10 -27.75 66.64
N GLN A 127 -10.82 -27.37 66.72
CA GLN A 127 -9.94 -27.73 67.85
C GLN A 127 -10.00 -26.75 69.03
N GLU A 128 -10.46 -25.52 68.85
CA GLU A 128 -10.61 -24.54 69.96
C GLU A 128 -11.96 -24.64 70.70
N ASN A 129 -12.91 -25.43 70.20
CA ASN A 129 -14.24 -25.61 70.80
C ASN A 129 -14.48 -26.99 71.43
N PHE A 130 -13.41 -27.69 71.83
CA PHE A 130 -13.48 -28.92 72.63
C PHE A 130 -12.67 -28.80 73.92
#